data_AF-A0A433DID1-F1
#
_entry.id   AF-A0A433DID1-F1
#
_cell.length_a   1.000
_cell.length_b   1.000
_cell.length_c   1.000
_cell.angle_alpha   90.00
_cell.angle_beta   90.00
_cell.angle_gamma   90.00
#
_symmetry.space_group_name_H-M   'P 1'
#
loop_
_entity.id
_entity.type
_entity.pdbx_description
1 polymer ?
#
loop_
_entity_poly.entity_id
_entity_poly.type
_entity_poly.pdbx_seq_one_letter_code
_entity_poly.pdbx_strand_id
1 'polypeptide(L)' 'MSQKRALVLITDGADEIQVTVTANVLRRANINVVVAGVALKNPAYAECSRGVKIIPDISFEHKTPDWDQVGSQ' A
#
# COMPACT_ATOMS: atom_id res chain seq x y z
N MET A 1 -5.14 -2.79 -27.13
CA MET A 1 -5.45 -1.72 -26.15
C MET A 1 -4.57 -1.93 -24.93
N SER A 2 -3.75 -0.95 -24.53
CA SER A 2 -2.96 -1.05 -23.29
C SER A 2 -3.89 -0.98 -22.09
N GLN A 3 -3.90 -2.02 -21.26
CA GLN A 3 -4.64 -2.02 -19.99
C GLN A 3 -4.08 -0.92 -19.07
N LYS A 4 -4.96 -0.07 -18.53
CA LYS A 4 -4.57 0.95 -17.56
C LYS A 4 -4.19 0.26 -16.24
N ARG A 5 -3.26 0.86 -15.51
CA ARG A 5 -2.75 0.35 -14.24
C ARG A 5 -2.90 1.41 -13.15
N ALA A 6 -3.22 0.99 -11.94
CA ALA A 6 -3.30 1.85 -10.77
C ALA A 6 -2.60 1.17 -9.59
N LEU A 7 -2.00 2.01 -8.74
CA LEU A 7 -1.38 1.61 -7.48
C LEU A 7 -2.11 2.33 -6.35
N VAL A 8 -2.71 1.58 -5.43
CA VAL A 8 -3.38 2.11 -4.24
C VAL A 8 -2.47 1.86 -3.06
N LEU A 9 -2.04 2.93 -2.39
CA LEU A 9 -1.17 2.81 -1.21
C LEU A 9 -2.03 2.68 0.04
N ILE A 10 -1.69 1.72 0.90
CA ILE A 10 -2.31 1.54 2.21
C ILE A 10 -1.25 1.56 3.30
N THR A 11 -1.56 2.21 4.41
CA THR A 11 -0.73 2.23 5.62
C THR A 11 -1.60 2.05 6.85
N ASP A 12 -1.00 1.84 8.00
CA ASP A 12 -1.73 1.75 9.27
C ASP A 12 -2.47 3.07 9.55
N GLY A 13 -3.72 2.96 10.00
CA GLY A 13 -4.61 4.10 10.23
C GLY A 13 -5.33 4.61 8.98
N ALA A 14 -5.14 3.99 7.81
CA ALA A 14 -5.92 4.32 6.62
C ALA A 14 -7.43 4.12 6.85
N ASP A 15 -8.24 4.92 6.17
CA ASP A 15 -9.70 4.73 6.13
C ASP A 15 -10.02 3.54 5.23
N GLU A 16 -10.52 2.46 5.84
CA GLU A 16 -10.79 1.20 5.14
C GLU A 16 -11.84 1.35 4.02
N ILE A 17 -12.81 2.28 4.16
CA ILE A 17 -13.85 2.50 3.15
C ILE A 17 -13.22 3.16 1.93
N GLN A 18 -12.36 4.15 2.12
CA GLN A 18 -11.70 4.84 1.01
C GLN A 18 -10.79 3.91 0.21
N VAL A 19 -10.03 3.05 0.89
CA VAL A 19 -9.13 2.10 0.21
C VAL A 19 -9.93 1.05 -0.55
N THR A 20 -10.93 0.44 0.11
CA THR A 20 -11.71 -0.65 -0.50
C THR A 20 -12.61 -0.18 -1.64
N VAL A 21 -13.31 0.94 -1.48
CA VAL A 21 -14.19 1.49 -2.53
C VAL A 21 -13.38 1.91 -3.75
N THR A 22 -12.27 2.62 -3.56
CA THR A 22 -11.39 3.04 -4.66
C THR A 22 -10.86 1.84 -5.44
N ALA A 23 -10.28 0.86 -4.75
CA ALA A 23 -9.76 -0.34 -5.41
C ALA A 23 -10.86 -1.13 -6.13
N ASN A 24 -12.05 -1.25 -5.52
CA ASN A 24 -13.18 -1.98 -6.09
C ASN A 24 -13.70 -1.31 -7.38
N VAL A 25 -13.93 0.00 -7.36
CA VAL A 25 -14.45 0.74 -8.53
C VAL A 25 -13.46 0.69 -9.69
N LEU A 26 -12.17 0.88 -9.44
CA LEU A 26 -11.13 0.81 -10.47
C LEU A 26 -11.04 -0.61 -11.08
N ARG A 27 -11.09 -1.66 -10.26
CA ARG A 27 -11.12 -3.05 -10.74
C ARG A 27 -12.36 -3.33 -11.61
N ARG A 28 -13.54 -2.82 -11.22
CA ARG A 28 -14.79 -2.92 -12.01
C ARG A 28 -14.72 -2.13 -13.32
N ALA A 29 -13.92 -1.07 -13.38
CA ALA A 29 -13.61 -0.33 -14.61
C ALA A 29 -12.55 -1.02 -15.48
N ASN A 30 -12.20 -2.28 -15.18
CA ASN A 30 -11.20 -3.07 -15.89
C ASN A 30 -9.78 -2.47 -15.84
N ILE A 31 -9.44 -1.76 -14.76
CA ILE A 31 -8.10 -1.26 -14.48
C ILE A 31 -7.35 -2.32 -13.66
N ASN A 32 -6.09 -2.60 -13.99
CA ASN A 32 -5.25 -3.47 -13.18
C ASN A 32 -4.77 -2.71 -11.92
N VAL A 33 -5.38 -3.02 -10.77
CA VAL A 33 -5.12 -2.35 -9.49
C VAL A 33 -4.29 -3.25 -8.58
N VAL A 34 -3.17 -2.72 -8.12
CA VAL A 34 -2.34 -3.29 -7.04
C VAL A 34 -2.52 -2.43 -5.80
N VAL A 35 -2.89 -3.05 -4.67
CA VAL A 35 -2.88 -2.43 -3.34
C VAL A 35 -1.54 -2.73 -2.69
N ALA A 36 -0.79 -1.68 -2.32
CA ALA A 36 0.54 -1.82 -1.77
C ALA A 36 0.63 -1.29 -0.34
N GLY A 37 1.06 -2.14 0.58
CA GLY A 37 1.31 -1.78 1.97
C GLY A 37 2.58 -0.95 2.10
N VAL A 38 2.51 0.20 2.76
CA VAL A 38 3.65 1.12 2.96
C VAL A 38 3.91 1.32 4.44
N ALA A 39 5.16 1.04 4.85
CA ALA A 39 5.64 1.25 6.22
C ALA A 39 4.72 0.61 7.29
N LEU A 40 4.22 -0.59 7.00
CA LEU A 40 3.29 -1.30 7.89
C LEU A 40 4.02 -1.76 9.15
N LYS A 41 3.39 -1.55 10.31
CA LYS A 41 3.86 -2.08 11.61
C LYS A 41 3.91 -3.59 11.60
N ASN A 42 2.94 -4.22 10.94
CA ASN A 42 2.93 -5.65 10.67
C ASN A 42 3.15 -5.89 9.17
N PRO A 43 4.14 -6.68 8.74
CA PRO A 43 4.41 -6.91 7.33
C PRO A 43 3.27 -7.64 6.59
N ALA A 44 2.34 -8.28 7.30
CA ALA A 44 1.26 -9.06 6.71
C ALA A 44 -0.02 -8.25 6.41
N TYR A 45 -0.30 -7.17 7.15
CA TYR A 45 -1.52 -6.39 6.98
C TYR A 45 -1.38 -4.95 7.47
N ALA A 46 -2.18 -4.07 6.90
CA ALA A 46 -2.42 -2.73 7.43
C ALA A 46 -3.62 -2.76 8.39
N GLU A 47 -3.45 -2.27 9.61
CA GLU A 47 -4.55 -2.06 10.54
C GLU A 47 -5.15 -0.66 10.32
N CYS A 48 -6.36 -0.63 9.77
CA CYS A 48 -7.07 0.59 9.38
C CYS A 48 -7.65 1.33 10.59
N SER A 49 -8.14 2.55 10.36
CA SER A 49 -8.58 3.50 11.39
C SER A 49 -9.63 2.95 12.38
N ARG A 50 -10.47 1.99 11.95
CA ARG A 50 -11.50 1.35 12.80
C ARG A 50 -11.21 -0.12 13.11
N GLY A 51 -9.94 -0.54 13.02
CA GLY A 51 -9.48 -1.89 13.38
C GLY A 51 -9.68 -2.96 12.30
N VAL A 52 -10.17 -2.58 11.11
CA VAL A 52 -10.21 -3.49 9.94
C VAL A 52 -8.78 -3.78 9.50
N LYS A 53 -8.47 -5.05 9.24
CA LYS A 53 -7.14 -5.48 8.79
C LYS A 53 -7.21 -5.84 7.31
N ILE A 54 -6.43 -5.13 6.50
CA ILE A 54 -6.37 -5.35 5.05
C ILE A 54 -5.00 -5.93 4.71
N ILE A 55 -4.99 -7.10 4.07
CA ILE A 55 -3.78 -7.70 3.49
C ILE A 55 -3.56 -7.04 2.12
N PRO A 56 -2.45 -6.31 1.91
CA PRO A 56 -2.16 -5.72 0.61
C PRO A 56 -1.70 -6.79 -0.39
N ASP A 57 -1.80 -6.48 -1.69
CA ASP A 57 -1.32 -7.36 -2.76
C ASP A 57 0.22 -7.47 -2.75
N ILE A 58 0.91 -6.38 -2.38
CA ILE A 58 2.37 -6.32 -2.21
C ILE A 58 2.74 -5.51 -0.96
N SER A 59 3.93 -5.74 -0.41
CA SER A 59 4.53 -4.92 0.64
C SER A 59 5.65 -4.07 0.07
N PHE A 60 5.66 -2.76 0.37
CA PHE A 60 6.82 -1.90 0.16
C PHE A 60 7.71 -1.97 1.39
N GLU A 61 8.82 -2.68 1.24
CA GLU A 61 9.91 -2.62 2.21
C GLU A 61 10.56 -1.23 2.15
N HIS A 62 10.44 -0.47 3.22
CA HIS A 62 11.20 0.75 3.39
C HIS A 62 12.61 0.38 3.89
N LYS A 63 13.60 0.36 2.99
CA LYS A 63 14.99 0.53 3.41
C LYS A 63 15.22 2.02 3.62
N THR A 64 15.25 2.47 4.88
CA THR A 64 15.83 3.78 5.20
C THR A 64 17.25 3.79 4.65
N PRO A 65 17.64 4.78 3.82
CA PRO A 65 19.04 4.99 3.52
C PRO A 65 19.75 5.26 4.85
N ASP A 66 20.80 4.50 5.14
CA ASP A 66 21.67 4.75 6.28
C ASP A 66 22.56 5.95 5.93
N TRP A 67 22.02 7.15 6.14
CA TRP A 67 22.71 8.41 5.85
C TRP A 67 23.95 8.61 6.73
N ASP A 68 24.07 7.87 7.84
CA ASP A 68 25.20 7.96 8.77
C ASP A 68 26.45 7.21 8.26
N GLN A 69 26.32 6.35 7.23
CA GLN A 69 27.46 5.64 6.63
C GLN A 69 28.12 6.39 5.47
N VAL A 70 27.58 7.53 5.04
CA VAL A 70 28.06 8.23 3.83
C VAL A 70 29.31 9.11 4.11
N GLY A 71 29.70 9.29 5.38
CA GLY A 71 30.79 10.18 5.78
C GLY A 71 32.10 9.52 6.24
N SER A 72 32.27 8.20 6.09
CA SER A 72 33.39 7.45 6.70
C SER A 72 34.41 6.84 5.72
N GLN A 73 34.49 7.32 4.47
CA GLN A 73 35.54 6.92 3.52
C GLN A 73 36.42 8.10 3.11
#